data_AF-A0A1I5FT81-F1
#
_entry.id   AF-A0A1I5FT81-F1
#
_cell.length_a   1.000
_cell.length_b   1.000
_cell.length_c   1.000
_cell.angle_alpha   90.00
_cell.angle_beta   90.00
_cell.angle_gamma   90.00
#
_symmetry.space_group_name_H-M   'P 1'
#
loop_
_entity.id
_entity.type
_entity.pdbx_description
1 polymer ?
#
loop_
_entity_poly.entity_id
_entity_poly.type
_entity_poly.pdbx_seq_one_letter_code
_entity_poly.pdbx_strand_id
1 'polypeptide(L)'
;MARRPTGRPSKGPRAVVLPRVLLADDRALKALAAARGWYVSETAAKLINVGLQHAAELPDDLPRRVAATESTDFTARIPLSDNTLLRSIASERDRSISLVAGALVKLGLRHRNELLGQIPAQYDHLEQRLTKAS
;
A
#
# COMPACT_ATOMS: atom_id res chain seq x y z
N MET A 1 -18.92 13.31 37.72
CA MET A 1 -18.56 13.90 36.40
C MET A 1 -18.04 12.79 35.50
N ALA A 2 -18.82 12.35 34.51
CA ALA A 2 -18.40 11.31 33.57
C ALA A 2 -17.41 11.89 32.56
N ARG A 3 -16.20 11.31 32.48
CA ARG A 3 -15.19 11.65 31.46
C ARG A 3 -15.73 11.26 30.08
N ARG A 4 -15.87 12.24 29.19
CA ARG A 4 -16.18 12.01 27.76
C ARG A 4 -15.09 11.11 27.15
N PRO A 5 -15.43 10.13 26.30
CA PRO A 5 -14.43 9.35 25.61
C PRO A 5 -13.58 10.28 24.75
N THR A 6 -12.28 10.31 25.04
CA THR A 6 -11.26 11.00 24.28
C THR A 6 -11.32 10.55 22.83
N GLY A 7 -11.34 11.52 21.91
CA GLY A 7 -11.56 11.28 20.49
C GLY A 7 -10.64 10.22 19.89
N ARG A 8 -11.12 9.61 18.81
CA ARG A 8 -10.41 8.62 17.98
C ARG A 8 -8.92 8.99 17.86
N PRO A 9 -7.98 8.10 18.18
CA PRO A 9 -6.56 8.40 18.05
C PRO A 9 -6.27 8.90 16.63
N SER A 10 -5.68 10.09 16.52
CA SER A 10 -5.31 10.65 15.22
C SER A 10 -4.35 9.67 14.54
N LYS A 11 -4.53 9.39 13.25
CA LYS A 11 -3.70 8.44 12.47
C LYS A 11 -2.26 8.94 12.22
N GLY A 12 -1.74 9.82 13.09
CA GLY A 12 -0.45 10.50 12.97
C GLY A 12 -0.36 11.40 11.73
N PRO A 13 0.70 12.21 11.62
CA PRO A 13 0.97 12.94 10.39
C PRO A 13 1.32 11.98 9.25
N ARG A 14 0.84 12.27 8.03
CA ARG A 14 1.06 11.45 6.84
C ARG A 14 1.61 12.28 5.69
N ALA A 15 2.51 11.70 4.91
CA ALA A 15 3.00 12.27 3.66
C ALA A 15 2.20 11.72 2.47
N VAL A 16 2.02 12.55 1.45
CA VAL A 16 1.50 12.14 0.14
C VAL A 16 2.66 11.72 -0.74
N VAL A 17 2.54 10.54 -1.36
CA VAL A 17 3.47 10.03 -2.36
C VAL A 17 2.70 9.58 -3.59
N LEU A 18 3.36 9.64 -4.75
CA LEU A 18 2.83 9.23 -6.05
C LEU A 18 3.69 8.07 -6.57
N PRO A 19 3.44 6.81 -6.17
CA PRO A 19 4.22 5.67 -6.64
C PRO A 19 4.01 5.46 -8.13
N ARG A 20 5.11 5.21 -8.86
CA ARG A 20 5.07 4.84 -10.27
C ARG A 20 5.11 3.33 -10.40
N VAL A 21 3.95 2.72 -10.64
CA VAL A 21 3.78 1.27 -10.63
C VAL A 21 3.63 0.76 -12.06
N LEU A 22 4.33 -0.31 -12.42
CA LEU A 22 4.16 -0.95 -13.73
C LEU A 22 2.75 -1.49 -13.87
N LEU A 23 2.18 -1.48 -15.09
CA LEU A 23 0.79 -1.92 -15.32
C LEU A 23 0.52 -3.36 -14.82
N ALA A 24 1.51 -4.25 -14.92
CA ALA A 24 1.39 -5.61 -14.39
C ALA A 24 1.24 -5.63 -12.85
N ASP A 25 2.03 -4.81 -12.16
CA ASP A 25 1.99 -4.69 -10.70
C ASP A 25 0.74 -3.94 -10.23
N ASP A 26 0.24 -2.98 -11.00
CA ASP A 26 -1.03 -2.28 -10.74
C ASP A 26 -2.23 -3.23 -10.76
N ARG A 27 -2.27 -4.15 -11.74
CA ARG A 27 -3.31 -5.18 -11.79
C ARG A 27 -3.29 -6.06 -10.54
N ALA A 28 -2.10 -6.48 -10.11
CA ALA A 28 -1.92 -7.29 -8.90
C ALA A 28 -2.32 -6.53 -7.63
N LEU A 29 -1.93 -5.25 -7.53
CA LEU A 29 -2.33 -4.34 -6.46
C LEU A 29 -3.85 -4.20 -6.37
N LYS A 30 -4.54 -3.96 -7.49
CA LYS A 30 -6.00 -3.83 -7.54
C LYS A 30 -6.71 -5.12 -7.16
N ALA A 31 -6.24 -6.26 -7.65
CA ALA A 31 -6.77 -7.56 -7.27
C ALA A 31 -6.61 -7.83 -5.77
N LEU A 32 -5.45 -7.49 -5.20
CA LEU A 32 -5.20 -7.62 -3.77
C LEU A 32 -6.10 -6.72 -2.93
N ALA A 33 -6.29 -5.47 -3.37
CA ALA A 33 -7.16 -4.51 -2.70
C ALA A 33 -8.62 -5.01 -2.72
N ALA A 34 -9.11 -5.51 -3.86
CA ALA A 34 -10.44 -6.09 -3.99
C ALA A 34 -10.61 -7.31 -3.08
N ALA A 35 -9.65 -8.25 -3.07
CA ALA A 35 -9.70 -9.45 -2.24
C ALA A 35 -9.73 -9.16 -0.73
N ARG A 36 -9.17 -8.02 -0.31
CA ARG A 36 -9.17 -7.57 1.10
C ARG A 36 -10.28 -6.57 1.44
N GLY A 37 -11.08 -6.13 0.47
CA GLY A 37 -12.07 -5.06 0.66
C GLY A 37 -11.44 -3.70 1.01
N TRP A 38 -10.21 -3.44 0.54
CA TRP A 38 -9.46 -2.21 0.82
C TRP A 38 -9.43 -1.27 -0.39
N TYR A 39 -9.19 0.01 -0.15
CA TYR A 39 -8.87 0.96 -1.23
C TYR A 39 -7.47 0.71 -1.78
N VAL A 40 -7.29 0.87 -3.10
CA VAL A 40 -5.98 0.73 -3.78
C VAL A 40 -4.89 1.57 -3.11
N SER A 41 -5.21 2.81 -2.74
CA SER A 41 -4.27 3.72 -2.07
C SER A 41 -3.87 3.28 -0.66
N GLU A 42 -4.78 2.61 0.07
CA GLU A 42 -4.51 2.04 1.39
C GLU A 42 -3.67 0.77 1.27
N THR A 43 -4.02 -0.13 0.35
CA THR A 43 -3.24 -1.32 0.03
C THR A 43 -1.83 -0.95 -0.40
N ALA A 44 -1.67 0.05 -1.27
CA ALA A 44 -0.36 0.52 -1.69
C ALA A 44 0.46 1.11 -0.53
N ALA A 45 -0.15 1.90 0.36
CA ALA A 45 0.54 2.41 1.54
C ALA A 45 1.05 1.28 2.45
N LYS A 46 0.26 0.22 2.61
CA LYS A 46 0.66 -0.97 3.37
C LYS A 46 1.77 -1.77 2.67
N LEU A 47 1.69 -1.93 1.35
CA LEU A 47 2.71 -2.59 0.56
C LEU A 47 4.03 -1.82 0.56
N ILE A 48 4.00 -0.48 0.55
CA ILE A 48 5.21 0.34 0.72
C ILE A 48 5.84 0.05 2.08
N ASN A 49 5.05 -0.03 3.16
CA ASN A 49 5.58 -0.35 4.49
C ASN A 49 6.22 -1.74 4.54
N VAL A 50 5.58 -2.77 3.98
CA VAL A 50 6.17 -4.12 3.87
C VAL A 50 7.44 -4.07 3.02
N GLY A 51 7.40 -3.42 1.86
CA GLY A 51 8.57 -3.25 1.00
C GLY A 51 9.74 -2.56 1.72
N LEU A 52 9.47 -1.60 2.61
CA LEU A 52 10.51 -0.92 3.40
C LEU A 52 11.17 -1.87 4.40
N GLN A 53 10.43 -2.81 4.99
CA GLN A 53 11.00 -3.83 5.87
C GLN A 53 11.97 -4.76 5.12
N HIS A 54 11.77 -4.92 3.82
CA HIS A 54 12.59 -5.72 2.93
C HIS A 54 13.48 -4.89 2.00
N ALA A 55 13.74 -3.61 2.30
CA ALA A 55 14.41 -2.69 1.35
C ALA A 55 15.79 -3.18 0.86
N ALA A 56 16.46 -4.05 1.63
CA ALA A 56 17.71 -4.71 1.20
C ALA A 56 17.55 -5.61 -0.03
N GLU A 57 16.34 -6.08 -0.34
CA GLU A 57 16.02 -6.90 -1.52
C GLU A 57 15.67 -6.05 -2.75
N LEU A 58 15.67 -4.72 -2.65
CA LEU A 58 15.50 -3.87 -3.82
C LEU A 58 16.65 -4.09 -4.80
N PRO A 59 16.38 -4.23 -6.10
CA PRO A 59 17.43 -4.36 -7.10
C PRO A 59 18.30 -3.09 -7.11
N ASP A 60 19.62 -3.28 -7.23
CA ASP A 60 20.55 -2.16 -7.24
C ASP A 60 20.37 -1.25 -8.46
N ASP A 61 19.98 -1.84 -9.60
CA ASP A 61 19.73 -1.12 -10.85
C ASP A 61 18.23 -0.85 -11.06
N LEU A 62 17.69 0.07 -10.26
CA LEU A 62 16.37 0.63 -10.56
C LEU A 62 16.46 1.49 -11.83
N PRO A 63 15.44 1.45 -12.71
CA PRO A 63 15.43 2.30 -13.89
C PRO A 63 15.41 3.77 -13.49
N ARG A 64 16.07 4.65 -14.26
CA ARG A 64 16.00 6.11 -14.05
C ARG A 64 14.65 6.69 -14.49
N ARG A 65 13.99 6.04 -15.44
CA ARG A 65 12.69 6.42 -16.00
C ARG A 65 11.91 5.18 -16.41
N VAL A 66 10.59 5.28 -16.33
CA VAL A 66 9.64 4.29 -16.86
C VAL A 66 8.68 5.06 -17.75
N ALA A 67 8.34 4.49 -18.91
CA ALA A 67 7.43 5.13 -19.85
C ALA A 67 6.02 5.28 -19.23
N ALA A 68 5.36 6.40 -19.55
CA ALA A 68 4.00 6.66 -19.07
C ALA A 68 2.98 5.63 -19.61
N THR A 69 3.27 5.02 -20.76
CA THR A 69 2.45 3.94 -21.35
C THR A 69 2.59 2.61 -20.62
N GLU A 70 3.62 2.44 -19.80
CA GLU A 70 3.96 1.19 -19.11
C GLU A 70 3.70 1.26 -17.61
N SER A 71 3.27 2.41 -17.11
CA SER A 71 3.10 2.66 -15.69
C SER A 71 1.85 3.49 -15.39
N THR A 72 1.39 3.39 -14.15
CA THR A 72 0.37 4.25 -13.59
C THR A 72 0.91 4.90 -12.33
N ASP A 73 0.52 6.17 -12.14
CA ASP A 73 0.75 6.90 -10.91
C ASP A 73 -0.58 7.01 -10.16
N PHE A 74 -0.56 6.91 -8.83
CA PHE A 74 -1.74 7.16 -7.99
C PHE A 74 -1.32 7.72 -6.63
N THR A 75 -2.25 8.30 -5.90
CA THR A 75 -1.94 8.89 -4.59
C THR A 75 -1.98 7.84 -3.48
N ALA A 76 -0.88 7.70 -2.75
CA ALA A 76 -0.82 6.96 -1.49
C ALA A 76 -0.45 7.90 -0.34
N ARG A 77 -1.07 7.69 0.84
CA ARG A 77 -0.73 8.42 2.07
C ARG A 77 0.00 7.49 3.01
N ILE A 78 1.28 7.74 3.25
CA ILE A 78 2.12 6.91 4.13
C ILE A 78 2.48 7.65 5.43
N PRO A 79 2.81 6.95 6.53
CA PRO A 79 3.38 7.58 7.72
C PRO A 79 4.60 8.45 7.39
N LEU A 80 4.82 9.53 8.16
CA LEU A 80 6.00 10.39 7.94
C LEU A 80 7.32 9.62 8.09
N SER A 81 7.41 8.67 9.02
CA SER A 81 8.57 7.79 9.21
C SER A 81 8.92 7.05 7.92
N ASP A 82 7.92 6.45 7.28
CA ASP A 82 8.06 5.67 6.07
C ASP A 82 8.48 6.55 4.89
N ASN A 83 7.96 7.79 4.82
CA ASN A 83 8.38 8.76 3.83
C ASN A 83 9.83 9.23 4.03
N THR A 84 10.30 9.36 5.27
CA THR A 84 11.71 9.68 5.55
C THR A 84 12.62 8.56 5.05
N LEU A 85 12.30 7.30 5.34
CA LEU A 85 13.05 6.14 4.86
C LEU A 85 13.04 6.05 3.33
N LEU A 86 11.87 6.21 2.72
CA LEU A 86 11.70 6.24 1.28
C LEU A 86 12.58 7.30 0.61
N ARG A 87 12.69 8.49 1.21
CA ARG A 87 13.54 9.58 0.72
C ARG A 87 15.03 9.27 0.85
N SER A 88 15.44 8.63 1.95
CA SER A 88 16.83 8.16 2.14
C SER A 88 17.21 7.21 1.01
N ILE A 89 16.40 6.18 0.77
CA ILE A 89 16.63 5.19 -0.30
C ILE A 89 16.67 5.87 -1.67
N ALA A 90 15.74 6.79 -1.95
CA ALA A 90 15.74 7.53 -3.21
C ALA A 90 17.02 8.35 -3.41
N SER A 91 17.53 8.99 -2.36
CA SER A 91 18.78 9.75 -2.39
C SER A 91 20.00 8.83 -2.57
N GLU A 92 20.10 7.76 -1.79
CA GLU A 92 21.21 6.79 -1.83
C GLU A 92 21.33 6.12 -3.21
N ARG A 93 20.18 5.85 -3.86
CA ARG A 93 20.11 5.19 -5.16
C ARG A 93 20.21 6.15 -6.35
N ASP A 94 20.27 7.47 -6.12
CA ASP A 94 20.13 8.49 -7.17
C ASP A 94 18.88 8.25 -8.04
N ARG A 95 17.71 8.09 -7.39
CA ARG A 95 16.42 7.79 -8.06
C ARG A 95 15.29 8.68 -7.57
N SER A 96 14.24 8.79 -8.39
CA SER A 96 13.05 9.53 -8.00
C SER A 96 12.25 8.77 -6.93
N ILE A 97 11.65 9.52 -6.00
CA ILE A 97 10.80 8.96 -4.95
C ILE A 97 9.67 8.11 -5.52
N SER A 98 9.07 8.53 -6.65
CA SER A 98 8.00 7.79 -7.32
C SER A 98 8.44 6.41 -7.80
N LEU A 99 9.65 6.30 -8.35
CA LEU A 99 10.18 5.03 -8.84
C LEU A 99 10.53 4.09 -7.69
N VAL A 100 11.17 4.61 -6.63
CA VAL A 100 11.46 3.81 -5.43
C VAL A 100 10.16 3.36 -4.76
N ALA A 101 9.16 4.24 -4.63
CA ALA A 101 7.86 3.87 -4.08
C ALA A 101 7.17 2.80 -4.91
N GLY A 102 7.25 2.89 -6.26
CA GLY A 102 6.74 1.85 -7.15
C GLY A 102 7.45 0.50 -6.99
N ALA A 103 8.78 0.52 -6.87
CA ALA A 103 9.57 -0.67 -6.62
C ALA A 103 9.26 -1.30 -5.25
N LEU A 104 9.03 -0.48 -4.22
CA LEU A 104 8.61 -0.94 -2.90
C LEU A 104 7.20 -1.54 -2.91
N VAL A 105 6.27 -1.00 -3.72
CA VAL A 105 4.96 -1.64 -3.94
C VAL A 105 5.14 -3.03 -4.55
N LYS A 106 5.96 -3.16 -5.59
CA LYS A 106 6.27 -4.45 -6.22
C LYS A 106 6.92 -5.43 -5.24
N LEU A 107 7.87 -4.96 -4.44
CA LEU A 107 8.52 -5.78 -3.41
C LEU A 107 7.52 -6.21 -2.33
N GLY A 108 6.68 -5.30 -1.84
CA GLY A 108 5.60 -5.61 -0.92
C GLY A 108 4.60 -6.61 -1.50
N LEU A 109 4.36 -6.61 -2.82
CA LEU A 109 3.46 -7.59 -3.47
C LEU A 109 4.03 -9.01 -3.45
N ARG A 110 5.36 -9.16 -3.43
CA ARG A 110 6.05 -10.44 -3.23
C ARG A 110 5.84 -10.94 -1.80
N HIS A 111 5.93 -10.03 -0.83
CA HIS A 111 5.76 -10.28 0.60
C HIS A 111 4.33 -10.03 1.11
N ARG A 112 3.32 -10.07 0.22
CA ARG A 112 1.93 -9.70 0.52
C ARG A 112 1.24 -10.55 1.61
N ASN A 113 1.84 -11.69 1.97
CA ASN A 113 1.37 -12.56 3.04
C ASN A 113 1.65 -11.94 4.42
N GLU A 114 2.63 -11.03 4.51
CA GLU A 114 3.01 -10.30 5.72
C GLU A 114 2.14 -9.06 5.96
N LEU A 115 1.22 -8.77 5.04
CA LEU A 115 0.17 -7.80 5.28
C LEU A 115 -0.76 -8.33 6.38
N LEU A 116 -0.36 -8.10 7.63
CA LEU A 116 -1.16 -8.33 8.82
C LEU A 116 -2.33 -7.35 8.79
N GLY A 117 -3.52 -7.90 8.54
CA GLY A 117 -4.76 -7.16 8.46
C GLY A 117 -5.91 -8.14 8.35
N GLN A 118 -6.63 -8.28 9.46
CA GLN A 118 -7.88 -9.03 9.65
C GLN A 118 -8.69 -9.19 8.36
N ILE A 119 -9.00 -10.44 8.01
CA ILE A 119 -10.25 -10.73 7.31
C ILE A 119 -11.33 -10.09 8.18
N PRO A 120 -12.10 -9.09 7.72
CA PRO A 120 -13.33 -8.79 8.41
C PRO A 120 -14.18 -10.05 8.28
N ALA A 121 -14.33 -10.80 9.37
CA ALA A 121 -15.29 -11.91 9.49
C ALA A 121 -16.76 -11.45 9.32
N GLN A 122 -16.98 -10.27 8.74
CA GLN A 122 -18.26 -9.62 8.51
C GLN A 122 -18.80 -9.85 7.08
N TYR A 123 -18.01 -10.47 6.20
CA TYR A 123 -18.49 -10.92 4.87
C TYR A 123 -18.69 -12.43 4.76
N ASP A 124 -18.52 -13.19 5.85
CA ASP A 124 -18.86 -14.63 5.88
C ASP A 124 -20.38 -14.87 6.10
N HIS A 125 -21.16 -13.81 6.32
CA HIS A 125 -22.60 -13.89 6.62
C HIS A 125 -23.49 -13.23 5.56
N LEU A 126 -23.16 -13.33 4.26
CA LEU A 126 -24.12 -12.99 3.20
C LEU A 126 -24.72 -14.19 2.45
N GLU A 127 -24.19 -15.41 2.65
CA GLU A 127 -24.74 -16.61 2.00
C GLU A 127 -25.60 -17.51 2.91
N GLN A 128 -25.83 -17.11 4.16
CA GLN A 128 -26.89 -17.74 4.97
C GLN A 128 -28.24 -17.08 4.68
N ARG A 129 -28.82 -17.53 3.57
CA ARG A 129 -30.26 -17.72 3.41
C ARG A 129 -31.13 -16.48 3.60
N LEU A 130 -31.21 -15.67 2.55
CA LEU A 130 -32.50 -15.17 2.09
C LEU A 130 -33.40 -16.37 1.74
N THR A 131 -34.01 -17.00 2.75
CA THR A 131 -35.27 -17.73 2.59
C THR A 131 -36.35 -16.89 3.24
N LYS A 132 -36.91 -15.96 2.44
CA LYS A 132 -38.31 -15.58 2.55
C LYS A 132 -39.07 -16.34 1.46
N ALA A 133 -40.34 -16.64 1.74
CA ALA A 133 -41.28 -17.53 1.03
C ALA A 133 -41.24 -18.96 1.59
N SER A 134 -42.29 -19.52 2.18
CA SER A 134 -43.73 -19.18 2.22
C SER A 134 -44.36 -19.63 3.53
#